data_AF-A0A1H5YHV8-F1
#
_entry.id   AF-A0A1H5YHV8-F1
#
_cell.length_a   1.000
_cell.length_b   1.000
_cell.length_c   1.000
_cell.angle_alpha   90.00
_cell.angle_beta   90.00
_cell.angle_gamma   90.00
#
_symmetry.space_group_name_H-M   'P 1'
#
loop_
_entity.id
_entity.type
_entity.pdbx_description
1 polymer ?
#
loop_
_entity_poly.entity_id
_entity_poly.type
_entity_poly.pdbx_seq_one_letter_code
_entity_poly.pdbx_strand_id
1 'polypeptide(L)'
;MPIPHFTIKNHFQKRHELYEEILTKEILKDICKKITGQNKFTVTFDNIGYNIGRLATLEFNGNIAYVSISEFEIKSRNSFFQSFPSALVKFHEETNSNKAIFFYFLKPNGKINTAYFIFMYRLMKTAGTIFLNEHDHLGISINPFNSVSDIIVQRDFNRGKNKGNASSYVTIDENGILQIFGKTYGANKYETTLLCLAIYAISSQPMELYEIQEKELIKLPKDARNVILSLGIKVITSNLILEREEFENNDSLRSPTYIYNLLEKLGDKKCCLCSCEIPQIIQGAHIWPVASIKRNSALNNDLKLKHAINGDNGLWLCNNHHKLFDINLLYISKDGKISYKTDIEQSHEDFVINFIANKQLPKEILTPEFISYLEKRNSLLESTDYTLII
;
A
#
# COMPACT_ATOMS: atom_id res chain seq x y z
N MET A 1 -31.84 -4.66 -35.19
CA MET A 1 -30.61 -4.57 -34.39
C MET A 1 -31.02 -4.49 -32.93
N PRO A 2 -30.32 -5.17 -32.00
CA PRO A 2 -30.63 -5.05 -30.58
C PRO A 2 -30.47 -3.59 -30.13
N ILE A 3 -31.25 -3.16 -29.15
CA ILE A 3 -31.19 -1.80 -28.60
C ILE A 3 -30.36 -1.89 -27.32
N PRO A 4 -29.33 -1.04 -27.12
CA PRO A 4 -28.57 -1.01 -25.86
C PRO A 4 -29.49 -0.85 -24.64
N HIS A 5 -29.23 -1.63 -23.58
CA HIS A 5 -30.04 -1.61 -22.36
C HIS A 5 -29.19 -1.27 -21.13
N PHE A 6 -29.57 -0.22 -20.40
CA PHE A 6 -29.00 0.08 -19.10
C PHE A 6 -29.75 -0.61 -17.97
N THR A 7 -29.03 -1.16 -17.01
CA THR A 7 -29.55 -1.59 -15.71
C THR A 7 -28.84 -0.83 -14.61
N ILE A 8 -29.61 -0.17 -13.73
CA ILE A 8 -29.08 0.71 -12.68
C ILE A 8 -29.84 0.47 -11.39
N LYS A 9 -29.16 0.09 -10.31
CA LYS A 9 -29.76 0.10 -8.97
C LYS A 9 -30.07 1.55 -8.58
N ASN A 10 -31.33 1.84 -8.27
CA ASN A 10 -31.82 3.22 -8.18
C ASN A 10 -31.48 3.90 -6.85
N HIS A 11 -31.40 3.15 -5.75
CA HIS A 11 -31.14 3.70 -4.43
C HIS A 11 -29.64 3.85 -4.13
N PHE A 12 -29.30 4.91 -3.41
CA PHE A 12 -27.99 5.05 -2.78
C PHE A 12 -27.96 4.33 -1.42
N GLN A 13 -26.75 4.00 -0.95
CA GLN A 13 -26.59 3.37 0.36
C GLN A 13 -26.82 4.35 1.54
N LYS A 14 -26.53 5.64 1.35
CA LYS A 14 -26.48 6.66 2.42
C LYS A 14 -27.16 7.98 2.05
N ARG A 15 -27.92 7.99 0.96
CA ARG A 15 -28.59 9.17 0.42
C ARG A 15 -30.04 8.84 0.10
N HIS A 16 -30.89 9.86 0.12
CA HIS A 16 -32.32 9.71 -0.13
C HIS A 16 -32.68 9.94 -1.61
N GLU A 17 -31.86 10.70 -2.33
CA GLU A 17 -32.00 10.90 -3.78
C GLU A 17 -31.89 9.56 -4.52
N LEU A 18 -32.46 9.52 -5.73
CA LEU A 18 -32.43 8.36 -6.62
C LEU A 18 -31.47 8.59 -7.79
N TYR A 19 -30.92 7.50 -8.34
CA TYR A 19 -30.06 7.61 -9.52
C TYR A 19 -30.82 8.12 -10.74
N GLU A 20 -32.13 7.86 -10.86
CA GLU A 20 -32.95 8.41 -11.95
C GLU A 20 -33.07 9.94 -11.92
N GLU A 21 -32.95 10.55 -10.74
CA GLU A 21 -32.98 12.00 -10.56
C GLU A 21 -31.66 12.66 -11.00
N ILE A 22 -30.55 11.91 -10.95
CA ILE A 22 -29.20 12.40 -11.23
C ILE A 22 -28.77 12.04 -12.66
N LEU A 23 -29.07 10.82 -13.11
CA LEU A 23 -28.70 10.30 -14.42
C LEU A 23 -29.76 10.64 -15.46
N THR A 24 -29.75 11.91 -15.85
CA THR A 24 -30.65 12.41 -16.89
C THR A 24 -30.51 11.62 -18.20
N LYS A 25 -31.57 11.67 -19.02
CA LYS A 25 -31.58 11.04 -20.34
C LYS A 25 -30.40 11.47 -21.22
N GLU A 26 -29.97 12.72 -21.14
CA GLU A 26 -28.82 13.21 -21.93
C GLU A 26 -27.50 12.62 -21.45
N ILE A 27 -27.31 12.43 -20.14
CA ILE A 27 -26.12 11.74 -19.59
C ILE A 27 -26.08 10.29 -20.08
N LEU A 28 -27.18 9.55 -19.94
CA LEU A 28 -27.24 8.15 -20.39
C LEU A 28 -27.08 8.02 -21.91
N LYS A 29 -27.61 8.99 -22.67
CA LYS A 29 -27.42 9.06 -24.13
C LYS A 29 -25.97 9.27 -24.50
N ASP A 30 -25.27 10.18 -23.82
CA ASP A 30 -23.85 10.45 -24.07
C ASP A 30 -23.00 9.22 -23.76
N ILE A 31 -23.21 8.58 -22.60
CA ILE A 31 -22.56 7.32 -22.23
C ILE A 31 -22.82 6.24 -23.29
N CYS A 32 -24.09 6.05 -23.68
CA CYS A 32 -24.48 5.06 -24.68
C CYS A 32 -23.78 5.30 -26.02
N LYS A 33 -23.77 6.55 -26.49
CA LYS A 33 -23.13 6.94 -27.74
C LYS A 33 -21.63 6.71 -27.70
N LYS A 34 -20.95 7.05 -26.60
CA LYS A 34 -19.50 6.86 -26.45
C LYS A 34 -19.08 5.39 -26.40
N ILE A 35 -19.93 4.52 -25.82
CA ILE A 35 -19.62 3.08 -25.70
C ILE A 35 -20.04 2.29 -26.93
N THR A 36 -21.22 2.59 -27.50
CA THR A 36 -21.86 1.74 -28.53
C THR A 36 -22.05 2.42 -29.89
N GLY A 37 -21.83 3.74 -29.97
CA GLY A 37 -22.19 4.56 -31.13
C GLY A 37 -23.68 4.84 -31.29
N GLN A 38 -24.54 4.26 -30.45
CA GLN A 38 -26.00 4.38 -30.57
C GLN A 38 -26.56 5.56 -29.76
N ASN A 39 -27.59 6.20 -30.30
CA ASN A 39 -28.34 7.26 -29.60
C ASN A 39 -29.61 6.76 -28.91
N LYS A 40 -30.13 5.60 -29.34
CA LYS A 40 -31.33 4.98 -28.77
C LYS A 40 -30.89 3.93 -27.75
N PHE A 41 -31.55 3.94 -26.60
CA PHE A 41 -31.33 2.98 -25.53
C PHE A 41 -32.61 2.79 -24.73
N THR A 42 -32.66 1.73 -23.94
CA THR A 42 -33.64 1.50 -22.88
C THR A 42 -32.92 1.51 -21.53
N VAL A 43 -33.65 1.79 -20.45
CA VAL A 43 -33.09 1.83 -19.09
C VAL A 43 -34.07 1.23 -18.10
N THR A 44 -33.56 0.40 -17.20
CA THR A 44 -34.26 -0.13 -16.04
C THR A 44 -33.62 0.42 -14.77
N PHE A 45 -34.41 1.15 -13.98
CA PHE A 45 -34.04 1.52 -12.62
C PHE A 45 -34.58 0.46 -11.65
N ASP A 46 -33.66 -0.32 -11.09
CA ASP A 46 -33.98 -1.39 -10.15
C ASP A 46 -34.05 -0.83 -8.72
N ASN A 47 -35.26 -0.83 -8.18
CA ASN A 47 -35.58 -0.30 -6.85
C ASN A 47 -35.31 -1.30 -5.70
N ILE A 48 -34.79 -2.49 -5.98
CA ILE A 48 -34.49 -3.50 -4.95
C ILE A 48 -33.04 -3.36 -4.48
N GLY A 49 -32.84 -3.09 -3.19
CA GLY A 49 -31.51 -2.89 -2.60
C GLY A 49 -30.91 -1.54 -2.99
N TYR A 50 -29.57 -1.44 -2.94
CA TYR A 50 -28.84 -0.20 -3.22
C TYR A 50 -27.70 -0.41 -4.22
N ASN A 51 -27.27 0.67 -4.85
CA ASN A 51 -26.19 0.68 -5.81
C ASN A 51 -24.84 0.53 -5.13
N ILE A 52 -24.08 -0.49 -5.53
CA ILE A 52 -22.70 -0.72 -5.12
C ILE A 52 -21.79 -0.27 -6.24
N GLY A 53 -20.93 0.71 -5.94
CA GLY A 53 -19.92 1.19 -6.87
C GLY A 53 -20.34 2.34 -7.79
N ARG A 54 -21.52 2.93 -7.57
CA ARG A 54 -22.12 3.95 -8.44
C ARG A 54 -22.16 3.46 -9.89
N LEU A 55 -22.62 2.22 -10.04
CA LEU A 55 -22.48 1.43 -11.24
C LEU A 55 -23.78 1.44 -12.05
N ALA A 56 -23.65 1.67 -13.34
CA ALA A 56 -24.63 1.31 -14.36
C ALA A 56 -24.03 0.20 -15.23
N THR A 57 -24.80 -0.82 -15.57
CA THR A 57 -24.40 -1.81 -16.57
C THR A 57 -25.11 -1.53 -17.88
N LEU A 58 -24.39 -1.56 -18.99
CA LEU A 58 -24.93 -1.39 -20.34
C LEU A 58 -24.67 -2.64 -21.16
N GLU A 59 -25.74 -3.30 -21.58
CA GLU A 59 -25.68 -4.52 -22.39
C GLU A 59 -25.98 -4.20 -23.86
N PHE A 60 -25.09 -4.64 -24.75
CA PHE A 60 -25.25 -4.45 -26.19
C PHE A 60 -24.42 -5.45 -27.01
N ASN A 61 -25.05 -6.14 -27.96
CA ASN A 61 -24.38 -7.10 -28.86
C ASN A 61 -23.55 -8.17 -28.10
N GLY A 62 -24.05 -8.67 -26.96
CA GLY A 62 -23.34 -9.65 -26.14
C GLY A 62 -22.19 -9.08 -25.30
N ASN A 63 -21.92 -7.77 -25.40
CA ASN A 63 -20.96 -7.07 -24.55
C ASN A 63 -21.64 -6.50 -23.31
N ILE A 64 -20.92 -6.48 -22.19
CA ILE A 64 -21.35 -5.84 -20.95
C ILE A 64 -20.36 -4.72 -20.60
N ALA A 65 -20.85 -3.48 -20.59
CA ALA A 65 -20.08 -2.33 -20.15
C ALA A 65 -20.45 -1.97 -18.71
N TYR A 66 -19.47 -2.04 -17.82
CA TYR A 66 -19.57 -1.59 -16.42
C TYR A 66 -19.20 -0.12 -16.35
N VAL A 67 -20.15 0.76 -16.12
CA VAL A 67 -19.92 2.22 -16.09
C VAL A 67 -20.00 2.70 -14.65
N SER A 68 -18.85 2.96 -14.03
CA SER A 68 -18.79 3.62 -12.73
C SER A 68 -18.87 5.13 -12.89
N ILE A 69 -19.81 5.75 -12.19
CA ILE A 69 -20.13 7.16 -12.32
C ILE A 69 -19.52 7.91 -11.14
N SER A 70 -18.77 8.99 -11.42
CA SER A 70 -18.05 9.74 -10.40
C SER A 70 -18.98 10.39 -9.37
N GLU A 71 -18.43 10.67 -8.19
CA GLU A 71 -19.06 11.57 -7.22
C GLU A 71 -19.15 13.00 -7.76
N PHE A 72 -20.27 13.67 -7.51
CA PHE A 72 -20.47 15.07 -7.87
C PHE A 72 -20.29 15.99 -6.65
N GLU A 73 -20.56 15.47 -5.43
CA GLU A 73 -20.30 16.18 -4.17
C GLU A 73 -18.96 15.79 -3.54
N ILE A 74 -17.96 16.64 -3.71
CA ILE A 74 -16.60 16.39 -3.21
C ILE A 74 -16.49 16.87 -1.77
N LYS A 75 -16.98 16.03 -0.84
CA LYS A 75 -16.83 16.25 0.62
C LYS A 75 -15.41 15.97 1.11
N SER A 76 -14.73 15.00 0.49
CA SER A 76 -13.34 14.66 0.77
C SER A 76 -12.69 13.98 -0.44
N ARG A 77 -11.36 13.97 -0.50
CA ARG A 77 -10.63 13.23 -1.56
C ARG A 77 -10.95 11.74 -1.57
N ASN A 78 -11.20 11.15 -0.40
CA ASN A 78 -11.43 9.72 -0.24
C ASN A 78 -12.84 9.33 -0.71
N SER A 79 -13.85 10.14 -0.36
CA SER A 79 -15.25 9.86 -0.73
C SER A 79 -15.45 9.81 -2.24
N PHE A 80 -14.65 10.53 -3.03
CA PHE A 80 -14.73 10.52 -4.48
C PHE A 80 -14.43 9.14 -5.10
N PHE A 81 -13.46 8.41 -4.54
CA PHE A 81 -12.98 7.14 -5.10
C PHE A 81 -13.54 5.90 -4.40
N GLN A 82 -14.17 6.02 -3.22
CA GLN A 82 -14.61 4.86 -2.43
C GLN A 82 -15.53 3.89 -3.19
N SER A 83 -16.33 4.39 -4.13
CA SER A 83 -17.23 3.53 -4.92
C SER A 83 -16.50 2.77 -6.03
N PHE A 84 -15.50 3.38 -6.67
CA PHE A 84 -14.91 2.82 -7.88
C PHE A 84 -14.31 1.40 -7.67
N PRO A 85 -13.53 1.12 -6.61
CA PRO A 85 -12.99 -0.22 -6.39
C PRO A 85 -14.07 -1.28 -6.21
N SER A 86 -15.25 -0.93 -5.69
CA SER A 86 -16.38 -1.87 -5.63
C SER A 86 -16.98 -2.15 -7.00
N ALA A 87 -17.04 -1.16 -7.90
CA ALA A 87 -17.45 -1.39 -9.30
C ALA A 87 -16.42 -2.27 -10.03
N LEU A 88 -15.13 -2.04 -9.78
CA LEU A 88 -14.05 -2.85 -10.34
C LEU A 88 -14.10 -4.31 -9.84
N VAL A 89 -14.40 -4.53 -8.56
CA VAL A 89 -14.64 -5.87 -8.01
C VAL A 89 -15.80 -6.56 -8.75
N LYS A 90 -16.95 -5.88 -8.92
CA LYS A 90 -18.09 -6.42 -9.68
C LYS A 90 -17.73 -6.75 -11.13
N PHE A 91 -16.91 -5.91 -11.76
CA PHE A 91 -16.37 -6.18 -13.08
C PHE A 91 -15.51 -7.45 -13.11
N HIS A 92 -14.67 -7.70 -12.12
CA HIS A 92 -13.85 -8.92 -12.05
C HIS A 92 -14.67 -10.18 -11.75
N GLU A 93 -15.76 -10.06 -10.99
CA GLU A 93 -16.69 -11.17 -10.70
C GLU A 93 -17.50 -11.62 -11.93
N GLU A 94 -17.64 -10.77 -12.95
CA GLU A 94 -18.38 -11.10 -14.17
C GLU A 94 -17.72 -12.26 -14.94
N THR A 95 -18.52 -13.21 -15.38
CA THR A 95 -18.04 -14.40 -16.11
C THR A 95 -18.01 -14.18 -17.63
N ASN A 96 -18.78 -13.22 -18.14
CA ASN A 96 -18.72 -12.82 -19.53
C ASN A 96 -17.34 -12.25 -19.86
N SER A 97 -16.67 -12.83 -20.87
CA SER A 97 -15.37 -12.38 -21.35
C SER A 97 -15.44 -11.09 -22.16
N ASN A 98 -16.59 -10.80 -22.78
CA ASN A 98 -16.84 -9.59 -23.57
C ASN A 98 -17.31 -8.46 -22.65
N LYS A 99 -16.43 -8.06 -21.73
CA LYS A 99 -16.71 -7.02 -20.74
C LYS A 99 -15.65 -5.93 -20.78
N ALA A 100 -16.07 -4.71 -20.45
CA ALA A 100 -15.17 -3.58 -20.25
C ALA A 100 -15.65 -2.71 -19.09
N ILE A 101 -14.70 -2.07 -18.39
CA ILE A 101 -15.00 -1.12 -17.33
C ILE A 101 -14.69 0.31 -17.77
N PHE A 102 -15.66 1.18 -17.56
CA PHE A 102 -15.64 2.58 -17.91
C PHE A 102 -15.82 3.45 -16.68
N PHE A 103 -15.25 4.66 -16.73
CA PHE A 103 -15.51 5.70 -15.75
C PHE A 103 -16.08 6.94 -16.44
N TYR A 104 -17.18 7.45 -15.88
CA TYR A 104 -17.85 8.65 -16.35
C TYR A 104 -17.83 9.73 -15.27
N PHE A 105 -17.30 10.90 -15.61
CA PHE A 105 -17.24 12.06 -14.73
C PHE A 105 -18.58 12.81 -14.78
N LEU A 106 -19.21 12.99 -13.63
CA LEU A 106 -20.23 14.03 -13.44
C LEU A 106 -19.54 15.36 -13.17
N LYS A 107 -20.21 16.48 -13.50
CA LYS A 107 -19.71 17.82 -13.23
C LYS A 107 -19.41 17.96 -11.71
N PRO A 108 -18.13 18.11 -11.32
CA PRO A 108 -17.75 18.13 -9.91
C PRO A 108 -18.05 19.49 -9.28
N ASN A 109 -18.39 19.51 -8.00
CA ASN A 109 -18.50 20.76 -7.21
C ASN A 109 -17.21 21.12 -6.44
N GLY A 110 -16.05 20.71 -6.94
CA GLY A 110 -14.75 20.92 -6.28
C GLY A 110 -13.54 20.51 -7.13
N LYS A 111 -12.34 20.59 -6.56
CA LYS A 111 -11.08 20.27 -7.26
C LYS A 111 -10.86 18.77 -7.35
N ILE A 112 -10.76 18.24 -8.58
CA ILE A 112 -10.49 16.82 -8.87
C ILE A 112 -9.12 16.56 -9.49
N ASN A 113 -8.22 17.54 -9.51
CA ASN A 113 -6.92 17.45 -10.18
C ASN A 113 -5.71 17.53 -9.22
N THR A 114 -5.91 17.21 -7.94
CA THR A 114 -4.79 17.17 -6.97
C THR A 114 -3.89 15.96 -7.20
N ALA A 115 -2.64 15.98 -6.70
CA ALA A 115 -1.69 14.88 -6.87
C ALA A 115 -2.22 13.50 -6.43
N TYR A 116 -3.04 13.45 -5.37
CA TYR A 116 -3.72 12.24 -4.93
C TYR A 116 -4.77 11.75 -5.95
N PHE A 117 -5.58 12.66 -6.49
CA PHE A 117 -6.57 12.31 -7.51
C PHE A 117 -5.89 11.79 -8.77
N ILE A 118 -4.82 12.46 -9.22
CA ILE A 118 -4.04 11.99 -10.38
C ILE A 118 -3.50 10.59 -10.13
N PHE A 119 -2.90 10.33 -8.97
CA PHE A 119 -2.44 8.99 -8.60
C PHE A 119 -3.56 7.95 -8.67
N MET A 120 -4.73 8.23 -8.08
CA MET A 120 -5.88 7.30 -8.13
C MET A 120 -6.38 7.09 -9.56
N TYR A 121 -6.48 8.14 -10.39
CA TYR A 121 -6.87 8.00 -11.79
C TYR A 121 -5.88 7.17 -12.60
N ARG A 122 -4.57 7.35 -12.37
CA ARG A 122 -3.55 6.51 -13.00
C ARG A 122 -3.71 5.05 -12.58
N LEU A 123 -3.98 4.77 -11.29
CA LEU A 123 -4.28 3.39 -10.85
C LEU A 123 -5.51 2.81 -11.55
N MET A 124 -6.58 3.58 -11.70
CA MET A 124 -7.80 3.15 -12.43
C MET A 124 -7.49 2.78 -13.88
N LYS A 125 -6.76 3.65 -14.60
CA LYS A 125 -6.31 3.40 -15.97
C LYS A 125 -5.41 2.17 -16.06
N THR A 126 -4.52 1.99 -15.08
CA THR A 126 -3.62 0.83 -14.99
C THR A 126 -4.40 -0.46 -14.78
N ALA A 127 -5.47 -0.43 -13.98
CA ALA A 127 -6.41 -1.54 -13.82
C ALA A 127 -7.35 -1.76 -15.03
N GLY A 128 -7.09 -1.12 -16.18
CA GLY A 128 -7.83 -1.33 -17.43
C GLY A 128 -9.06 -0.43 -17.63
N THR A 129 -9.23 0.63 -16.84
CA THR A 129 -10.43 1.49 -16.93
C THR A 129 -10.34 2.49 -18.07
N ILE A 130 -11.42 2.58 -18.86
CA ILE A 130 -11.56 3.56 -19.94
C ILE A 130 -12.34 4.77 -19.44
N PHE A 131 -11.78 5.98 -19.56
CA PHE A 131 -12.48 7.20 -19.16
C PHE A 131 -13.23 7.78 -20.36
N LEU A 132 -14.54 8.03 -20.20
CA LEU A 132 -15.42 8.42 -21.31
C LEU A 132 -15.36 9.92 -21.64
N ASN A 133 -15.09 10.76 -20.64
CA ASN A 133 -15.18 12.21 -20.74
C ASN A 133 -14.12 12.93 -19.88
N GLU A 134 -12.92 12.37 -19.77
CA GLU A 134 -11.85 12.96 -18.94
C GLU A 134 -11.40 14.35 -19.43
N HIS A 135 -11.37 14.56 -20.75
CA HIS A 135 -10.98 15.84 -21.34
C HIS A 135 -11.93 16.98 -20.98
N ASP A 136 -13.21 16.67 -20.76
CA ASP A 136 -14.24 17.65 -20.42
C ASP A 136 -14.09 18.16 -18.98
N HIS A 137 -13.35 17.45 -18.13
CA HIS A 137 -13.31 17.70 -16.68
C HIS A 137 -11.91 17.86 -16.08
N LEU A 138 -10.88 17.21 -16.62
CA LEU A 138 -9.54 17.21 -16.03
C LEU A 138 -8.59 18.22 -16.70
N GLY A 139 -8.84 18.56 -17.98
CA GLY A 139 -7.95 19.42 -18.76
C GLY A 139 -6.55 18.83 -19.03
N ILE A 140 -6.30 17.60 -18.60
CA ILE A 140 -5.07 16.85 -18.79
C ILE A 140 -5.39 15.40 -19.17
N SER A 141 -4.49 14.75 -19.89
CA SER A 141 -4.58 13.32 -20.17
C SER A 141 -4.06 12.51 -18.99
N ILE A 142 -4.81 11.48 -18.56
CA ILE A 142 -4.35 10.54 -17.56
C ILE A 142 -3.79 9.30 -18.25
N ASN A 143 -2.48 9.07 -18.05
CA ASN A 143 -1.79 7.89 -18.54
C ASN A 143 -1.68 6.83 -17.44
N PRO A 144 -1.82 5.52 -17.77
CA PRO A 144 -1.57 4.46 -16.81
C PRO A 144 -0.12 4.47 -16.27
N PHE A 145 0.13 3.69 -15.23
CA PHE A 145 1.46 3.34 -14.79
C PHE A 145 2.06 2.30 -15.73
N ASN A 146 3.36 2.43 -16.04
CA ASN A 146 4.07 1.48 -16.91
C ASN A 146 4.89 0.46 -16.12
N SER A 147 5.11 0.69 -14.82
CA SER A 147 5.87 -0.20 -13.95
C SER A 147 5.45 -0.05 -12.50
N VAL A 148 5.74 -1.09 -11.70
CA VAL A 148 5.55 -1.06 -10.24
C VAL A 148 6.40 0.04 -9.60
N SER A 149 7.63 0.24 -10.07
CA SER A 149 8.52 1.28 -9.53
C SER A 149 7.93 2.69 -9.69
N ASP A 150 7.25 2.99 -10.81
CA ASP A 150 6.54 4.27 -11.00
C ASP A 150 5.39 4.43 -9.98
N ILE A 151 4.66 3.35 -9.69
CA ILE A 151 3.63 3.36 -8.63
C ILE A 151 4.27 3.70 -7.28
N ILE A 152 5.37 3.05 -6.91
CA ILE A 152 6.08 3.26 -5.63
C ILE A 152 6.57 4.72 -5.52
N VAL A 153 7.26 5.23 -6.53
CA VAL A 153 7.81 6.59 -6.52
C VAL A 153 6.70 7.65 -6.39
N GLN A 154 5.62 7.53 -7.18
CA GLN A 154 4.53 8.50 -7.09
C GLN A 154 3.76 8.38 -5.78
N ARG A 155 3.66 7.16 -5.24
CA ARG A 155 3.05 6.90 -3.93
C ARG A 155 3.81 7.62 -2.83
N ASP A 156 5.13 7.52 -2.82
CA ASP A 156 5.99 8.17 -1.84
C ASP A 156 5.95 9.69 -1.91
N PHE A 157 5.93 10.24 -3.12
CA PHE A 157 5.74 11.68 -3.32
C PHE A 157 4.42 12.18 -2.68
N ASN A 158 3.35 11.39 -2.79
CA ASN A 158 2.06 11.71 -2.17
C ASN A 158 2.08 11.57 -0.64
N ARG A 159 2.86 10.62 -0.10
CA ARG A 159 3.06 10.40 1.35
C ARG A 159 3.86 11.53 2.00
N GLY A 160 4.95 11.98 1.37
CA GLY A 160 5.80 13.05 1.89
C GLY A 160 5.04 14.36 2.18
N LYS A 161 3.93 14.59 1.47
CA LYS A 161 3.05 15.75 1.67
C LYS A 161 2.02 15.58 2.79
N ASN A 162 1.76 14.35 3.27
CA ASN A 162 0.74 14.05 4.28
C ASN A 162 1.24 12.95 5.26
N LYS A 163 2.17 13.30 6.15
CA LYS A 163 2.77 12.36 7.11
C LYS A 163 1.77 11.68 8.06
N GLY A 164 0.59 12.28 8.29
CA GLY A 164 -0.42 11.74 9.22
C GLY A 164 -1.33 10.62 8.67
N ASN A 165 -1.18 10.20 7.41
CA ASN A 165 -2.03 9.15 6.82
C ASN A 165 -1.32 8.41 5.66
N ALA A 166 -0.33 7.58 5.97
CA ALA A 166 0.22 6.63 5.01
C ALA A 166 -0.74 5.44 4.88
N SER A 167 -1.38 5.28 3.72
CA SER A 167 -2.48 4.32 3.56
C SER A 167 -2.06 2.91 3.09
N SER A 168 -0.95 2.76 2.37
CA SER A 168 -0.40 1.45 1.94
C SER A 168 1.05 1.55 1.48
N TYR A 169 1.79 0.45 1.57
CA TYR A 169 3.18 0.30 1.11
C TYR A 169 3.31 -0.80 0.06
N VAL A 170 4.30 -0.67 -0.82
CA VAL A 170 4.66 -1.70 -1.80
C VAL A 170 6.17 -1.87 -1.77
N THR A 171 6.64 -3.10 -1.64
CA THR A 171 8.07 -3.43 -1.66
C THR A 171 8.28 -4.79 -2.32
N ILE A 172 9.53 -5.22 -2.42
CA ILE A 172 9.92 -6.51 -2.96
C ILE A 172 10.77 -7.22 -1.91
N ASP A 173 10.53 -8.52 -1.70
CA ASP A 173 11.31 -9.36 -0.80
C ASP A 173 12.57 -9.93 -1.47
N GLU A 174 13.37 -10.68 -0.71
CA GLU A 174 14.60 -11.31 -1.20
C GLU A 174 14.38 -12.36 -2.29
N ASN A 175 13.18 -12.91 -2.42
CA ASN A 175 12.80 -13.89 -3.43
C ASN A 175 12.18 -13.26 -4.69
N GLY A 176 12.10 -11.93 -4.75
CA GLY A 176 11.48 -11.22 -5.86
C GLY A 176 9.95 -11.22 -5.82
N ILE A 177 9.34 -11.55 -4.67
CA ILE A 177 7.90 -11.48 -4.42
C ILE A 177 7.54 -10.03 -4.13
N LEU A 178 6.55 -9.51 -4.86
CA LEU A 178 6.00 -8.19 -4.64
C LEU A 178 5.06 -8.22 -3.43
N GLN A 179 5.34 -7.39 -2.43
CA GLN A 179 4.61 -7.34 -1.17
C GLN A 179 3.85 -6.02 -1.04
N ILE A 180 2.54 -6.12 -0.85
CA ILE A 180 1.65 -4.98 -0.61
C ILE A 180 1.22 -5.01 0.84
N PHE A 181 1.48 -3.94 1.59
CA PHE A 181 1.00 -3.77 2.96
C PHE A 181 -0.17 -2.81 2.95
N GLY A 182 -1.38 -3.36 3.00
CA GLY A 182 -2.63 -2.63 2.78
C GLY A 182 -3.47 -2.53 4.05
N LYS A 183 -3.92 -1.31 4.39
CA LYS A 183 -4.82 -1.08 5.51
C LYS A 183 -6.25 -1.51 5.17
N THR A 184 -6.90 -2.17 6.12
CA THR A 184 -8.22 -2.77 5.95
C THR A 184 -9.39 -1.86 6.33
N TYR A 185 -9.15 -0.72 7.00
CA TYR A 185 -10.21 0.14 7.55
C TYR A 185 -10.56 1.35 6.67
N GLY A 186 -11.81 1.82 6.80
CA GLY A 186 -12.26 3.09 6.24
C GLY A 186 -12.13 3.18 4.71
N ALA A 187 -11.51 4.26 4.24
CA ALA A 187 -11.25 4.48 2.82
C ALA A 187 -10.08 3.64 2.29
N ASN A 188 -9.14 3.27 3.16
CA ASN A 188 -7.88 2.62 2.77
C ASN A 188 -8.12 1.21 2.20
N LYS A 189 -9.20 0.54 2.58
CA LYS A 189 -9.56 -0.78 2.02
C LYS A 189 -9.87 -0.74 0.52
N TYR A 190 -10.52 0.34 0.06
CA TYR A 190 -10.85 0.54 -1.34
C TYR A 190 -9.59 0.87 -2.14
N GLU A 191 -8.74 1.72 -1.58
CA GLU A 191 -7.44 2.05 -2.15
C GLU A 191 -6.53 0.82 -2.24
N THR A 192 -6.45 0.00 -1.18
CA THR A 192 -5.70 -1.26 -1.15
C THR A 192 -6.19 -2.20 -2.25
N THR A 193 -7.51 -2.34 -2.40
CA THR A 193 -8.11 -3.17 -3.45
C THR A 193 -7.68 -2.69 -4.83
N LEU A 194 -7.82 -1.39 -5.10
CA LEU A 194 -7.43 -0.82 -6.40
C LEU A 194 -5.92 -0.97 -6.67
N LEU A 195 -5.09 -0.76 -5.65
CA LEU A 195 -3.64 -0.90 -5.75
C LEU A 195 -3.24 -2.33 -6.12
N CYS A 196 -3.86 -3.34 -5.50
CA CYS A 196 -3.62 -4.75 -5.84
C CYS A 196 -3.97 -5.03 -7.31
N LEU A 197 -5.15 -4.61 -7.75
CA LEU A 197 -5.63 -4.86 -9.11
C LEU A 197 -4.81 -4.12 -10.18
N ALA A 198 -4.40 -2.88 -9.88
CA ALA A 198 -3.54 -2.09 -10.77
C ALA A 198 -2.14 -2.71 -10.89
N ILE A 199 -1.52 -3.11 -9.78
CA ILE A 199 -0.19 -3.74 -9.81
C ILE A 199 -0.24 -5.07 -10.56
N TYR A 200 -1.27 -5.88 -10.30
CA TYR A 200 -1.47 -7.15 -10.99
C TYR A 200 -1.55 -6.99 -12.51
N ALA A 201 -2.23 -5.94 -12.99
CA ALA A 201 -2.39 -5.69 -14.41
C ALA A 201 -1.07 -5.38 -15.16
N ILE A 202 0.00 -5.00 -14.44
CA ILE A 202 1.29 -4.60 -15.04
C ILE A 202 2.49 -5.39 -14.52
N SER A 203 2.28 -6.35 -13.62
CA SER A 203 3.36 -7.13 -13.01
C SER A 203 3.23 -8.61 -13.38
N SER A 204 4.36 -9.21 -13.72
CA SER A 204 4.49 -10.67 -13.87
C SER A 204 5.07 -11.35 -12.62
N GLN A 205 5.39 -10.58 -11.58
CA GLN A 205 5.97 -11.11 -10.34
C GLN A 205 4.88 -11.77 -9.48
N PRO A 206 5.22 -12.82 -8.71
CA PRO A 206 4.33 -13.31 -7.66
C PRO A 206 4.04 -12.19 -6.64
N MET A 207 2.82 -12.18 -6.11
CA MET A 207 2.33 -11.10 -5.26
C MET A 207 1.78 -11.63 -3.93
N GLU A 208 2.10 -10.90 -2.85
CA GLU A 208 1.53 -11.08 -1.53
C GLU A 208 0.86 -9.78 -1.06
N LEU A 209 -0.36 -9.90 -0.54
CA LEU A 209 -1.06 -8.84 0.17
C LEU A 209 -1.05 -9.14 1.66
N TYR A 210 -0.40 -8.28 2.44
CA TYR A 210 -0.50 -8.24 3.89
C TYR A 210 -1.64 -7.30 4.30
N GLU A 211 -2.69 -7.87 4.88
CA GLU A 211 -3.78 -7.11 5.47
C GLU A 211 -3.34 -6.59 6.84
N ILE A 212 -3.12 -5.28 6.93
CA ILE A 212 -2.72 -4.61 8.16
C ILE A 212 -3.98 -4.15 8.89
N GLN A 213 -4.20 -4.77 10.05
CA GLN A 213 -5.32 -4.44 10.92
C GLN A 213 -5.24 -2.98 11.38
N GLU A 214 -6.33 -2.24 11.16
CA GLU A 214 -6.51 -0.90 11.68
C GLU A 214 -7.87 -0.84 12.40
N LYS A 215 -7.86 -0.52 13.70
CA LYS A 215 -9.04 -0.60 14.58
C LYS A 215 -9.63 -2.03 14.60
N GLU A 216 -10.96 -2.13 14.48
CA GLU A 216 -11.72 -3.37 14.57
C GLU A 216 -11.73 -4.22 13.29
N LEU A 217 -11.27 -3.68 12.15
CA LEU A 217 -11.37 -4.39 10.88
C LEU A 217 -10.05 -5.10 10.56
N ILE A 218 -10.10 -6.43 10.55
CA ILE A 218 -8.90 -7.28 10.40
C ILE A 218 -8.67 -7.69 8.94
N LYS A 219 -9.73 -7.70 8.11
CA LYS A 219 -9.69 -8.20 6.72
C LYS A 219 -10.37 -7.23 5.77
N LEU A 220 -9.96 -7.27 4.50
CA LEU A 220 -10.67 -6.62 3.41
C LEU A 220 -12.08 -7.20 3.24
N PRO A 221 -13.01 -6.45 2.60
CA PRO A 221 -14.32 -6.98 2.24
C PRO A 221 -14.23 -8.31 1.49
N LYS A 222 -15.13 -9.25 1.80
CA LYS A 222 -15.11 -10.62 1.27
C LYS A 222 -15.03 -10.66 -0.26
N ASP A 223 -15.86 -9.89 -0.95
CA ASP A 223 -15.91 -9.84 -2.42
C ASP A 223 -14.56 -9.37 -3.01
N ALA A 224 -13.99 -8.30 -2.46
CA ALA A 224 -12.68 -7.81 -2.88
C ALA A 224 -11.57 -8.85 -2.63
N ARG A 225 -11.60 -9.51 -1.47
CA ARG A 225 -10.65 -10.56 -1.12
C ARG A 225 -10.77 -11.77 -2.05
N ASN A 226 -11.98 -12.16 -2.43
CA ASN A 226 -12.22 -13.28 -3.36
C ASN A 226 -11.64 -12.98 -4.75
N VAL A 227 -11.82 -11.76 -5.26
CA VAL A 227 -11.21 -11.33 -6.52
C VAL A 227 -9.68 -11.34 -6.42
N ILE A 228 -9.10 -10.79 -5.35
CA ILE A 228 -7.64 -10.78 -5.17
C ILE A 228 -7.08 -12.21 -5.15
N LEU A 229 -7.75 -13.13 -4.45
CA LEU A 229 -7.36 -14.54 -4.40
C LEU A 229 -7.51 -15.24 -5.75
N SER A 230 -8.55 -14.94 -6.53
CA SER A 230 -8.76 -15.58 -7.84
C SER A 230 -7.71 -15.16 -8.89
N LEU A 231 -7.05 -14.03 -8.68
CA LEU A 231 -5.92 -13.57 -9.50
C LEU A 231 -4.58 -14.27 -9.13
N GLY A 232 -4.58 -15.13 -8.12
CA GLY A 232 -3.38 -15.82 -7.64
C GLY A 232 -2.53 -15.00 -6.66
N ILE A 233 -3.04 -13.86 -6.18
CA ILE A 233 -2.37 -13.06 -5.15
C ILE A 233 -2.59 -13.73 -3.79
N LYS A 234 -1.50 -14.06 -3.09
CA LYS A 234 -1.58 -14.66 -1.76
C LYS A 234 -1.94 -13.58 -0.74
N VAL A 235 -2.98 -13.82 0.05
CA VAL A 235 -3.46 -12.87 1.08
C VAL A 235 -3.10 -13.38 2.47
N ILE A 236 -2.32 -12.59 3.20
CA ILE A 236 -1.83 -12.88 4.54
C ILE A 236 -2.47 -11.87 5.48
N THR A 237 -3.30 -12.35 6.40
CA THR A 237 -3.91 -11.49 7.40
C THR A 237 -2.97 -11.36 8.59
N SER A 238 -2.36 -10.19 8.80
CA SER A 238 -1.53 -9.96 9.98
C SER A 238 -2.42 -9.65 11.18
N ASN A 239 -2.37 -10.49 12.21
CA ASN A 239 -3.06 -10.24 13.47
C ASN A 239 -2.12 -10.54 14.66
N LEU A 240 -2.45 -10.00 15.83
CA LEU A 240 -1.62 -10.15 17.03
C LEU A 240 -1.41 -11.61 17.48
N ILE A 241 -2.27 -12.54 17.05
CA ILE A 241 -2.15 -13.97 17.39
C ILE A 241 -1.02 -14.58 16.57
N LEU A 242 -1.02 -14.39 15.25
CA LEU A 242 0.04 -14.88 14.35
C LEU A 242 1.40 -14.24 14.70
N GLU A 243 1.38 -12.95 15.03
CA GLU A 243 2.57 -12.23 15.49
C GLU A 243 3.13 -12.82 16.79
N ARG A 244 2.25 -13.22 17.72
CA ARG A 244 2.65 -13.88 18.97
C ARG A 244 3.21 -15.27 18.72
N GLU A 245 2.56 -16.08 17.88
CA GLU A 245 3.03 -17.42 17.53
C GLU A 245 4.41 -17.38 16.87
N GLU A 246 4.61 -16.46 15.92
CA GLU A 246 5.91 -16.25 15.26
C GLU A 246 6.97 -15.79 16.28
N PHE A 247 6.62 -14.84 17.14
CA PHE A 247 7.52 -14.37 18.20
C PHE A 247 7.88 -15.48 19.18
N GLU A 248 6.95 -16.33 19.60
CA GLU A 248 7.23 -17.41 20.56
C GLU A 248 8.15 -18.48 19.95
N ASN A 249 7.95 -18.82 18.67
CA ASN A 249 8.66 -19.92 18.01
C ASN A 249 10.03 -19.52 17.40
N ASN A 250 10.22 -18.25 17.01
CA ASN A 250 11.42 -17.81 16.29
C ASN A 250 12.21 -16.71 17.02
N ASP A 251 13.54 -16.83 17.07
CA ASP A 251 14.42 -15.85 17.71
C ASP A 251 14.79 -14.66 16.82
N SER A 252 14.36 -14.70 15.56
CA SER A 252 14.41 -13.60 14.59
C SER A 252 13.01 -13.33 14.09
N LEU A 253 12.39 -12.23 14.54
CA LEU A 253 11.03 -11.85 14.14
C LEU A 253 11.09 -10.83 13.01
N ARG A 254 10.87 -11.24 11.75
CA ARG A 254 10.69 -10.31 10.62
C ARG A 254 9.25 -10.34 10.14
N SER A 255 8.35 -10.16 11.09
CA SER A 255 6.93 -10.33 10.84
C SER A 255 6.35 -9.21 9.98
N PRO A 256 5.19 -9.44 9.34
CA PRO A 256 4.53 -8.42 8.54
C PRO A 256 4.26 -7.12 9.31
N THR A 257 3.91 -7.21 10.59
CA THR A 257 3.66 -6.02 11.43
C THR A 257 4.95 -5.26 11.71
N TYR A 258 6.06 -5.95 11.99
CA TYR A 258 7.35 -5.28 12.19
C TYR A 258 7.81 -4.56 10.92
N ILE A 259 7.73 -5.23 9.77
CA ILE A 259 8.09 -4.63 8.47
C ILE A 259 7.19 -3.43 8.16
N TYR A 260 5.88 -3.54 8.38
CA TYR A 260 4.96 -2.42 8.22
C TYR A 260 5.33 -1.24 9.14
N ASN A 261 5.63 -1.48 10.41
CA ASN A 261 6.00 -0.43 11.36
C ASN A 261 7.33 0.25 10.97
N LEU A 262 8.30 -0.50 10.43
CA LEU A 262 9.52 0.10 9.86
C LEU A 262 9.23 0.93 8.62
N LEU A 263 8.37 0.44 7.72
CA LEU A 263 7.94 1.20 6.53
C LEU A 263 7.21 2.48 6.93
N GLU A 264 6.40 2.43 8.00
CA GLU A 264 5.71 3.59 8.56
C GLU A 264 6.67 4.62 9.16
N LYS A 265 7.68 4.17 9.91
CA LYS A 265 8.65 5.05 10.55
C LYS A 265 9.70 5.60 9.56
N LEU A 266 10.34 4.71 8.82
CA LEU A 266 11.57 4.98 8.05
C LEU A 266 11.28 5.22 6.56
N GLY A 267 10.08 4.88 6.09
CA GLY A 267 9.75 4.87 4.68
C GLY A 267 10.32 3.65 3.97
N ASP A 268 10.56 3.79 2.67
CA ASP A 268 11.01 2.72 1.80
C ASP A 268 12.36 2.14 2.23
N LYS A 269 12.59 0.88 1.85
CA LYS A 269 13.81 0.15 2.20
C LYS A 269 15.04 0.84 1.62
N LYS A 270 15.78 1.55 2.47
CA LYS A 270 17.04 2.24 2.14
C LYS A 270 18.04 2.00 3.26
N CYS A 271 19.21 1.47 2.93
CA CYS A 271 20.23 1.19 3.94
C CYS A 271 20.61 2.49 4.67
N CYS A 272 20.59 2.47 6.00
CA CYS A 272 20.97 3.65 6.77
C CYS A 272 22.48 3.95 6.72
N LEU A 273 23.32 2.97 6.37
CA LEU A 273 24.79 3.07 6.42
C LEU A 273 25.45 3.25 5.05
N CYS A 274 24.70 3.12 3.94
CA CYS A 274 25.20 3.36 2.58
C CYS A 274 24.10 3.80 1.62
N SER A 275 24.42 3.98 0.34
CA SER A 275 23.47 4.38 -0.71
C SER A 275 22.67 3.21 -1.31
N CYS A 276 22.63 2.04 -0.67
CA CYS A 276 21.90 0.88 -1.17
C CYS A 276 20.39 1.10 -1.02
N GLU A 277 19.67 1.07 -2.15
CA GLU A 277 18.20 1.17 -2.23
C GLU A 277 17.55 -0.06 -2.88
N ILE A 278 18.27 -1.20 -2.96
CA ILE A 278 17.77 -2.45 -3.55
C ILE A 278 16.95 -3.21 -2.50
N PRO A 279 15.60 -3.25 -2.59
CA PRO A 279 14.74 -3.77 -1.52
C PRO A 279 14.98 -5.24 -1.15
N GLN A 280 15.41 -6.03 -2.13
CA GLN A 280 15.63 -7.48 -2.01
C GLN A 280 16.82 -7.84 -1.11
N ILE A 281 17.79 -6.93 -0.96
CA ILE A 281 18.97 -7.14 -0.10
C ILE A 281 18.94 -6.25 1.14
N ILE A 282 17.82 -5.58 1.41
CA ILE A 282 17.63 -4.72 2.58
C ILE A 282 16.65 -5.39 3.53
N GLN A 283 17.07 -5.48 4.79
CA GLN A 283 16.34 -6.15 5.85
C GLN A 283 16.14 -5.19 7.02
N GLY A 284 15.09 -5.44 7.81
CA GLY A 284 14.83 -4.74 9.05
C GLY A 284 15.68 -5.34 10.17
N ALA A 285 16.73 -4.62 10.57
CA ALA A 285 17.64 -5.04 11.63
C ALA A 285 17.14 -4.52 12.98
N HIS A 286 16.95 -5.40 13.95
CA HIS A 286 16.55 -5.00 15.31
C HIS A 286 17.68 -4.29 16.04
N ILE A 287 17.38 -3.16 16.68
CA ILE A 287 18.36 -2.48 17.53
C ILE A 287 18.63 -3.30 18.79
N TRP A 288 17.58 -3.52 19.59
CA TRP A 288 17.60 -4.45 20.71
C TRP A 288 17.16 -5.84 20.20
N PRO A 289 18.08 -6.83 20.15
CA PRO A 289 17.80 -8.10 19.49
C PRO A 289 16.61 -8.85 20.11
N VAL A 290 15.80 -9.48 19.25
CA VAL A 290 14.61 -10.27 19.65
C VAL A 290 14.97 -11.34 20.68
N ALA A 291 16.08 -12.05 20.51
CA ALA A 291 16.57 -13.03 21.48
C ALA A 291 16.87 -12.40 22.87
N SER A 292 17.39 -11.17 22.91
CA SER A 292 17.64 -10.44 24.17
C SER A 292 16.34 -9.94 24.81
N ILE A 293 15.35 -9.53 24.00
CA ILE A 293 14.00 -9.21 24.46
C ILE A 293 13.36 -10.43 25.13
N LYS A 294 13.42 -11.60 24.48
CA LYS A 294 12.86 -12.86 25.01
C LYS A 294 13.46 -13.27 26.35
N ARG A 295 14.78 -13.14 26.49
CA ARG A 295 15.50 -13.49 27.73
C ARG A 295 15.26 -12.52 28.88
N ASN A 296 14.72 -11.33 28.62
CA ASN A 296 14.46 -10.35 29.68
C ASN A 296 13.31 -10.82 30.58
N SER A 297 13.63 -11.23 31.81
CA SER A 297 12.66 -11.74 32.80
C SER A 297 11.77 -10.66 33.42
N ALA A 298 12.16 -9.38 33.33
CA ALA A 298 11.36 -8.26 33.85
C ALA A 298 10.17 -7.90 32.95
N LEU A 299 10.10 -8.45 31.73
CA LEU A 299 9.03 -8.21 30.78
C LEU A 299 8.10 -9.43 30.66
N ASN A 300 6.80 -9.18 30.61
CA ASN A 300 5.82 -10.18 30.20
C ASN A 300 5.81 -10.36 28.66
N ASN A 301 5.17 -11.42 28.17
CA ASN A 301 5.17 -11.75 26.74
C ASN A 301 4.54 -10.65 25.86
N ASP A 302 3.52 -9.95 26.36
CA ASP A 302 2.85 -8.87 25.62
C ASP A 302 3.78 -7.67 25.41
N LEU A 303 4.52 -7.27 26.45
CA LEU A 303 5.51 -6.19 26.36
C LEU A 303 6.71 -6.60 25.50
N LYS A 304 7.14 -7.86 25.60
CA LYS A 304 8.20 -8.43 24.75
C LYS A 304 7.81 -8.34 23.27
N LEU A 305 6.62 -8.81 22.92
CA LEU A 305 6.10 -8.72 21.56
C LEU A 305 6.01 -7.26 21.10
N LYS A 306 5.48 -6.36 21.94
CA LYS A 306 5.41 -4.93 21.64
C LYS A 306 6.77 -4.33 21.29
N HIS A 307 7.84 -4.69 22.01
CA HIS A 307 9.19 -4.25 21.68
C HIS A 307 9.74 -4.90 20.40
N ALA A 308 9.40 -6.17 20.14
CA ALA A 308 9.89 -6.89 18.97
C ALA A 308 9.28 -6.38 17.65
N ILE A 309 8.03 -5.92 17.66
CA ILE A 309 7.36 -5.36 16.48
C ILE A 309 7.48 -3.84 16.37
N ASN A 310 8.12 -3.15 17.31
CA ASN A 310 8.18 -1.70 17.31
C ASN A 310 9.08 -1.17 16.17
N GLY A 311 8.59 -0.21 15.38
CA GLY A 311 9.37 0.46 14.33
C GLY A 311 10.57 1.25 14.87
N ASP A 312 10.51 1.74 16.11
CA ASP A 312 11.66 2.35 16.80
C ASP A 312 12.73 1.35 17.20
N ASN A 313 12.42 0.05 17.23
CA ASN A 313 13.37 -1.01 17.47
C ASN A 313 13.97 -1.57 16.17
N GLY A 314 14.14 -0.75 15.13
CA GLY A 314 14.82 -1.21 13.94
C GLY A 314 15.34 -0.15 12.99
N LEU A 315 16.13 -0.65 12.03
CA LEU A 315 16.72 0.09 10.92
C LEU A 315 16.65 -0.72 9.63
N TRP A 316 16.61 -0.02 8.50
CA TRP A 316 16.87 -0.64 7.21
C TRP A 316 18.38 -0.78 7.01
N LEU A 317 18.88 -2.01 6.89
CA LEU A 317 20.28 -2.30 6.60
C LEU A 317 20.37 -3.27 5.41
N CYS A 318 21.33 -3.05 4.51
CA CYS A 318 21.63 -4.05 3.49
C CYS A 318 22.28 -5.29 4.14
N ASN A 319 22.25 -6.45 3.48
CA ASN A 319 22.74 -7.72 4.02
C ASN A 319 24.14 -7.62 4.65
N ASN A 320 25.05 -6.87 4.03
CA ASN A 320 26.40 -6.65 4.55
C ASN A 320 26.39 -5.86 5.87
N HIS A 321 25.79 -4.67 5.88
CA HIS A 321 25.71 -3.83 7.08
C HIS A 321 24.90 -4.50 8.20
N HIS A 322 23.84 -5.21 7.85
CA HIS A 322 23.04 -5.99 8.79
C HIS A 322 23.91 -7.04 9.48
N LYS A 323 24.69 -7.80 8.72
CA LYS A 323 25.57 -8.82 9.28
C LYS A 323 26.62 -8.22 10.21
N LEU A 324 27.26 -7.13 9.80
CA LEU A 324 28.26 -6.42 10.62
C LEU A 324 27.65 -5.90 11.93
N PHE A 325 26.41 -5.38 11.87
CA PHE A 325 25.70 -4.92 13.06
C PHE A 325 25.34 -6.08 13.98
N ASP A 326 24.72 -7.16 13.46
CA ASP A 326 24.26 -8.31 14.26
C ASP A 326 25.38 -9.01 15.03
N ILE A 327 26.57 -9.10 14.46
CA ILE A 327 27.74 -9.72 15.11
C ILE A 327 28.54 -8.74 15.99
N ASN A 328 28.01 -7.53 16.23
CA ASN A 328 28.62 -6.48 17.03
C ASN A 328 29.98 -5.99 16.51
N LEU A 329 30.21 -6.06 15.19
CA LEU A 329 31.35 -5.36 14.59
C LEU A 329 31.11 -3.86 14.48
N LEU A 330 29.83 -3.44 14.44
CA LEU A 330 29.43 -2.04 14.43
C LEU A 330 28.79 -1.65 15.77
N TYR A 331 29.16 -0.46 16.22
CA TYR A 331 28.57 0.21 17.38
C TYR A 331 27.95 1.53 16.93
N ILE A 332 26.79 1.84 17.49
CA ILE A 332 26.09 3.10 17.22
C ILE A 332 25.98 3.85 18.55
N SER A 333 26.50 5.08 18.59
CA SER A 333 26.42 5.93 19.77
C SER A 333 25.06 6.61 19.89
N LYS A 334 24.77 7.23 21.05
CA LYS A 334 23.51 7.96 21.29
C LYS A 334 23.29 9.14 20.36
N ASP A 335 24.37 9.77 19.89
CA ASP A 335 24.34 10.83 18.86
C ASP A 335 24.35 10.28 17.42
N GLY A 336 24.21 8.96 17.26
CA GLY A 336 24.05 8.26 16.00
C GLY A 336 25.35 8.00 15.23
N LYS A 337 26.53 8.29 15.81
CA LYS A 337 27.82 8.04 15.16
C LYS A 337 28.12 6.54 15.11
N ILE A 338 28.79 6.13 14.04
CA ILE A 338 29.14 4.74 13.79
C ILE A 338 30.60 4.50 14.15
N SER A 339 30.83 3.46 14.95
CA SER A 339 32.15 2.98 15.34
C SER A 339 32.30 1.51 14.95
N TYR A 340 33.53 1.05 14.75
CA TYR A 340 33.85 -0.35 14.46
C TYR A 340 34.69 -0.96 15.59
N LYS A 341 34.61 -2.28 15.74
CA LYS A 341 35.34 -3.01 16.77
C LYS A 341 36.84 -3.02 16.46
N THR A 342 37.67 -2.80 17.49
CA THR A 342 39.13 -2.61 17.37
C THR A 342 39.92 -3.90 17.27
N ASP A 343 39.35 -5.03 17.67
CA ASP A 343 40.00 -6.35 17.66
C ASP A 343 39.85 -7.07 16.32
N ILE A 344 39.98 -6.34 15.20
CA ILE A 344 39.92 -6.88 13.85
C ILE A 344 41.23 -6.69 13.10
N GLU A 345 41.53 -7.59 12.16
CA GLU A 345 42.71 -7.46 11.30
C GLU A 345 42.64 -6.21 10.41
N GLN A 346 43.78 -5.56 10.16
CA GLN A 346 43.88 -4.31 9.38
C GLN A 346 43.20 -4.40 8.00
N SER A 347 43.32 -5.54 7.31
CA SER A 347 42.67 -5.75 6.01
C SER A 347 41.15 -5.77 6.08
N HIS A 348 40.56 -6.14 7.22
CA HIS A 348 39.12 -6.08 7.46
C HIS A 348 38.67 -4.67 7.84
N GLU A 349 39.51 -3.91 8.55
CA GLU A 349 39.25 -2.52 8.91
C GLU A 349 39.03 -1.65 7.67
N ASP A 350 39.95 -1.71 6.70
CA ASP A 350 39.84 -0.96 5.46
C ASP A 350 38.53 -1.27 4.73
N PHE A 351 38.11 -2.55 4.72
CA PHE A 351 36.84 -2.95 4.13
C PHE A 351 35.65 -2.34 4.88
N VAL A 352 35.62 -2.42 6.21
CA VAL A 352 34.52 -1.90 7.04
C VAL A 352 34.37 -0.40 6.87
N ILE A 353 35.48 0.35 6.92
CA ILE A 353 35.48 1.82 6.79
C ILE A 353 34.99 2.24 5.41
N ASN A 354 35.54 1.64 4.34
CA ASN A 354 35.19 2.02 2.97
C ASN A 354 33.75 1.67 2.59
N PHE A 355 33.16 0.67 3.24
CA PHE A 355 31.80 0.22 2.95
C PHE A 355 30.72 1.03 3.69
N ILE A 356 31.09 1.86 4.67
CA ILE A 356 30.18 2.73 5.42
C ILE A 356 30.26 4.16 4.87
N ALA A 357 29.30 4.52 4.01
CA ALA A 357 29.22 5.87 3.46
C ALA A 357 28.61 6.87 4.47
N ASN A 358 27.62 6.42 5.25
CA ASN A 358 26.95 7.26 6.25
C ASN A 358 27.50 6.95 7.64
N LYS A 359 28.41 7.79 8.11
CA LYS A 359 29.11 7.63 9.41
C LYS A 359 28.31 8.12 10.62
N GLN A 360 27.12 8.67 10.35
CA GLN A 360 26.19 9.11 11.37
C GLN A 360 24.75 8.89 10.89
N LEU A 361 23.90 8.36 11.77
CA LEU A 361 22.47 8.22 11.50
C LEU A 361 21.76 9.59 11.44
N PRO A 362 20.76 9.76 10.56
CA PRO A 362 19.91 10.94 10.54
C PRO A 362 19.21 11.19 11.89
N LYS A 363 19.07 12.46 12.27
CA LYS A 363 18.47 12.86 13.56
C LYS A 363 17.00 12.42 13.69
N GLU A 364 16.31 12.29 12.57
CA GLU A 364 14.91 11.86 12.49
C GLU A 364 14.71 10.41 12.97
N ILE A 365 15.76 9.57 12.88
CA ILE A 365 15.73 8.18 13.34
C ILE A 365 15.93 8.10 14.86
N LEU A 366 16.71 9.03 15.43
CA LEU A 366 17.15 9.09 16.82
C LEU A 366 16.06 9.60 17.77
N THR A 367 14.89 8.97 17.73
CA THR A 367 13.80 9.25 18.67
C THR A 367 14.19 8.82 20.10
N PRO A 368 13.54 9.34 21.15
CA PRO A 368 13.78 8.88 22.51
C PRO A 368 13.58 7.37 22.69
N GLU A 369 12.60 6.78 21.98
CA GLU A 369 12.34 5.34 22.07
C GLU A 369 13.44 4.53 21.34
N PHE A 370 13.89 4.97 20.16
CA PHE A 370 15.03 4.38 19.46
C PHE A 370 16.29 4.38 20.33
N ILE A 371 16.59 5.53 20.96
CA ILE A 371 17.75 5.66 21.87
C ILE A 371 17.61 4.70 23.05
N SER A 372 16.41 4.49 23.60
CA SER A 372 16.20 3.51 24.67
C SER A 372 16.51 2.07 24.22
N TYR A 373 16.15 1.68 23.00
CA TYR A 373 16.56 0.36 22.47
C TYR A 373 18.07 0.28 22.26
N LEU A 374 18.68 1.35 21.77
CA LEU A 374 20.12 1.41 21.56
C LEU A 374 20.89 1.30 22.87
N GLU A 375 20.42 1.93 23.94
CA GLU A 375 20.98 1.78 25.29
C GLU A 375 20.92 0.34 25.79
N LYS A 376 19.79 -0.36 25.59
CA LYS A 376 19.64 -1.77 25.95
C LYS A 376 20.55 -2.69 25.13
N ARG A 377 20.84 -2.33 23.87
CA ARG A 377 21.83 -3.03 23.06
C ARG A 377 23.24 -2.78 23.58
N ASN A 378 23.59 -1.51 23.73
CA ASN A 378 24.94 -1.08 24.08
C ASN A 378 25.33 -1.46 25.51
N SER A 379 24.38 -1.68 26.42
CA SER A 379 24.68 -2.22 27.76
C SER A 379 25.25 -3.65 27.72
N LEU A 380 25.21 -4.32 26.56
CA LEU A 380 25.79 -5.63 26.33
C LEU A 380 27.21 -5.55 25.73
N LEU A 381 27.72 -4.34 25.48
CA LEU A 381 28.96 -4.08 24.75
C LEU A 381 29.87 -3.15 25.55
N GLU A 382 31.18 -3.36 25.46
CA GLU A 382 32.17 -2.45 26.06
C GLU A 382 32.55 -1.36 25.07
N SER A 383 32.18 -0.10 25.37
CA SER A 383 32.40 1.01 24.43
C SER A 383 33.87 1.30 24.10
N THR A 384 34.80 0.89 24.98
CA THR A 384 36.25 1.02 24.79
C THR A 384 36.77 0.12 23.67
N ASP A 385 36.02 -0.91 23.29
CA ASP A 385 36.43 -1.85 22.25
C ASP A 385 36.17 -1.31 20.84
N TYR A 386 35.64 -0.09 20.71
CA TYR A 386 35.21 0.48 19.43
C TYR A 386 35.91 1.80 19.11
N THR A 387 36.34 1.94 17.85
CA THR A 387 36.92 3.17 17.31
C THR A 387 35.95 3.85 16.35
N LEU A 388 35.86 5.17 16.45
CA LEU A 388 34.97 5.99 15.62
C LEU A 388 35.40 5.96 14.15
N ILE A 389 34.43 5.78 13.25
CA ILE A 389 34.66 5.95 11.81
C ILE A 389 34.63 7.46 11.51
N ILE A 390 35.79 8.02 11.17
CA ILE A 390 35.97 9.45 10.82
C ILE A 390 35.67 9.67 9.35
#